data_AF-A0AAQ3XAZ3-F1
#
_entry.id   AF-A0AAQ3XAZ3-F1
#
_cell.length_a   1.000
_cell.length_b   1.000
_cell.length_c   1.000
_cell.angle_alpha   90.00
_cell.angle_beta   90.00
_cell.angle_gamma   90.00
#
_symmetry.space_group_name_H-M   'P 1'
#
loop_
_entity.id
_entity.type
_entity.pdbx_description
1 polymer ?
#
loop_
_entity_poly.entity_id
_entity_poly.type
_entity_poly.pdbx_seq_one_letter_code
_entity_poly.pdbx_strand_id
1 'polypeptide(L)'
;MVVRNKARLKEGIDYEETFAPVARFEAIRILLAFAASKGFKLQQMDAKSAFLNGFIEEEVYVRQPPGFKSARFSDRVYKLRKALYGLKQAPRAWYARLKSFLLKSGFVMGSVDKTLFLLSRGGDTLIVQIYVDDIIFGGSSHVLVSSFAEQMSREFEMSLMGELQFFLGLQIKQSPEGTFVHQTKYKRDIIKKFDMGILNP
;
A
#
# COMPACT_ATOMS: atom_id res chain seq x y z
N MET A 1 -9.55 -10.38 20.40
CA MET A 1 -10.15 -11.41 19.53
C MET A 1 -11.63 -11.09 19.34
N VAL A 2 -12.02 -10.76 18.11
CA VAL A 2 -13.35 -10.24 17.68
C VAL A 2 -14.51 -11.10 18.24
N VAL A 3 -15.61 -10.49 18.72
CA VAL A 3 -16.68 -11.21 19.46
C VAL A 3 -17.80 -11.69 18.56
N ARG A 4 -18.11 -10.96 17.49
CA ARG A 4 -19.13 -11.36 16.52
C ARG A 4 -18.79 -10.80 15.16
N ASN A 5 -18.58 -11.70 14.21
CA ASN A 5 -18.73 -11.43 12.79
C ASN A 5 -20.11 -12.00 12.43
N LYS A 6 -21.18 -11.21 12.57
CA LYS A 6 -22.55 -11.68 12.31
C LYS A 6 -22.95 -11.55 10.83
N ALA A 7 -21.98 -11.40 9.93
CA ALA A 7 -22.13 -11.81 8.55
C ALA A 7 -21.68 -13.28 8.46
N ARG A 8 -22.66 -14.20 8.53
CA ARG A 8 -22.44 -15.61 8.24
C ARG A 8 -22.21 -15.69 6.73
N LEU A 9 -20.95 -15.55 6.30
CA LEU A 9 -20.55 -15.67 4.90
C LEU A 9 -21.01 -17.04 4.40
N LYS A 10 -21.80 -17.06 3.33
CA LYS A 10 -22.11 -18.30 2.63
C LYS A 10 -20.88 -18.69 1.81
N GLU A 11 -20.37 -19.88 2.07
CA GLU A 11 -19.34 -20.52 1.26
C GLU A 11 -19.81 -20.57 -0.20
N GLY A 12 -19.01 -20.00 -1.12
CA GLY A 12 -19.30 -20.02 -2.56
C GLY A 12 -19.93 -18.78 -3.20
N ILE A 13 -20.24 -17.70 -2.46
CA ILE A 13 -20.78 -16.45 -3.05
C ILE A 13 -19.83 -15.25 -2.86
N ASP A 14 -19.34 -15.02 -1.64
CA ASP A 14 -18.54 -13.83 -1.28
C ASP A 14 -17.12 -14.16 -0.76
N TYR A 15 -16.68 -15.42 -0.81
CA TYR A 15 -15.41 -15.82 -0.19
C TYR A 15 -14.18 -15.44 -1.04
N GLU A 16 -14.35 -15.39 -2.36
CA GLU A 16 -13.28 -15.13 -3.34
C GLU A 16 -12.95 -13.62 -3.49
N GLU A 17 -13.88 -12.70 -3.19
CA GLU A 17 -13.70 -11.23 -3.33
C GLU A 17 -13.25 -10.52 -2.04
N THR A 18 -12.60 -11.23 -1.11
CA THR A 18 -12.33 -10.68 0.24
C THR A 18 -11.04 -9.87 0.37
N PHE A 19 -10.17 -9.86 -0.65
CA PHE A 19 -8.84 -9.27 -0.56
C PHE A 19 -8.70 -7.98 -1.37
N ALA A 20 -7.97 -7.01 -0.83
CA ALA A 20 -7.53 -5.86 -1.62
C ALA A 20 -6.66 -6.36 -2.77
N PRO A 21 -6.76 -5.76 -3.97
CA PRO A 21 -5.85 -6.09 -5.04
C PRO A 21 -4.43 -5.70 -4.63
N VAL A 22 -3.48 -6.60 -4.90
CA VAL A 22 -2.06 -6.41 -4.61
C VAL A 22 -1.32 -6.38 -5.93
N ALA A 23 -0.47 -5.37 -6.13
CA ALA A 23 0.34 -5.29 -7.33
C ALA A 23 1.23 -6.53 -7.44
N ARG A 24 1.22 -7.16 -8.62
CA ARG A 24 2.09 -8.32 -8.88
C ARG A 24 3.52 -7.84 -9.13
N PHE A 25 4.50 -8.71 -8.88
CA PHE A 25 5.90 -8.39 -9.15
C PHE A 25 6.15 -8.01 -10.63
N GLU A 26 5.42 -8.62 -11.55
CA GLU A 26 5.47 -8.29 -12.98
C GLU A 26 5.01 -6.85 -13.24
N ALA A 27 3.95 -6.40 -12.56
CA ALA A 27 3.47 -5.02 -12.67
C ALA A 27 4.52 -4.03 -12.15
N ILE A 28 5.17 -4.34 -11.03
CA ILE A 28 6.28 -3.52 -10.51
C ILE A 28 7.44 -3.46 -11.50
N ARG A 29 7.82 -4.58 -12.13
CA ARG A 29 8.87 -4.59 -13.15
C ARG A 29 8.50 -3.76 -14.38
N ILE A 30 7.25 -3.86 -14.83
CA ILE A 30 6.72 -3.07 -15.93
C ILE A 30 6.72 -1.58 -15.57
N LEU A 31 6.32 -1.21 -14.35
CA LEU A 31 6.38 0.15 -13.85
C LEU A 31 7.82 0.69 -13.88
N LEU A 32 8.78 -0.07 -13.38
CA LEU A 32 10.19 0.33 -13.38
C LEU A 32 10.74 0.52 -14.80
N ALA A 33 10.41 -0.40 -15.70
CA ALA A 33 10.81 -0.32 -17.11
C ALA A 33 10.16 0.89 -17.81
N PHE A 34 8.87 1.12 -17.56
CA PHE A 34 8.15 2.28 -18.08
C PHE A 34 8.76 3.58 -17.57
N ALA A 35 9.00 3.69 -16.26
CA ALA A 35 9.62 4.86 -15.65
C ALA A 35 11.00 5.13 -16.24
N ALA A 36 11.84 4.10 -16.41
CA ALA A 36 13.13 4.22 -17.09
C ALA A 36 12.98 4.74 -18.53
N SER A 37 12.03 4.19 -19.30
CA SER A 37 11.79 4.61 -20.69
C SER A 37 11.31 6.05 -20.85
N LYS A 38 10.63 6.59 -19.82
CA LYS A 38 10.09 7.94 -19.80
C LYS A 38 10.96 8.93 -19.03
N GLY A 39 12.07 8.48 -18.45
CA GLY A 39 12.91 9.30 -17.57
C GLY A 39 12.21 9.72 -16.28
N PHE A 40 11.17 8.99 -15.84
CA PHE A 40 10.45 9.32 -14.61
C PHE A 40 11.26 8.88 -13.40
N LYS A 41 11.53 9.85 -12.51
CA LYS A 41 12.07 9.54 -11.20
C LYS A 41 10.94 9.08 -10.28
N LEU A 42 11.03 7.86 -9.79
CA LEU A 42 10.04 7.27 -8.91
C LEU A 42 10.34 7.67 -7.46
N GLN A 43 9.28 8.01 -6.76
CA GLN A 43 9.24 8.28 -5.34
C GLN A 43 8.36 7.26 -4.64
N GLN A 44 8.55 7.15 -3.32
CA GLN A 44 7.79 6.26 -2.47
C GLN A 44 7.16 7.03 -1.30
N MET A 45 5.92 6.68 -1.00
CA MET A 45 5.24 7.06 0.22
C MET A 45 4.77 5.81 0.97
N ASP A 46 4.81 5.87 2.29
CA ASP A 46 4.33 4.83 3.19
C ASP A 46 3.13 5.34 3.98
N ALA A 47 2.05 4.57 4.02
CA ALA A 47 0.85 4.87 4.78
C ALA A 47 1.01 4.41 6.23
N LYS A 48 1.13 5.37 7.15
CA LYS A 48 1.17 5.08 8.57
C LYS A 48 -0.16 4.50 9.01
N SER A 49 -0.11 3.32 9.61
CA SER A 49 -1.31 2.62 10.07
C SER A 49 -2.39 2.57 8.99
N ALA A 50 -2.03 2.21 7.75
CA ALA A 50 -2.88 2.31 6.55
C ALA A 50 -4.32 1.83 6.76
N PHE A 51 -4.51 0.76 7.53
CA PHE A 51 -5.83 0.21 7.83
C PHE A 51 -6.70 1.13 8.69
N LEU A 52 -6.12 1.95 9.58
CA LEU A 52 -6.85 2.98 10.33
C LEU A 52 -7.35 4.12 9.43
N ASN A 53 -6.82 4.25 8.21
CA ASN A 53 -7.33 5.18 7.23
C ASN A 53 -8.59 4.65 6.55
N GLY A 54 -8.89 3.34 6.60
CA GLY A 54 -10.09 2.74 6.02
C GLY A 54 -11.31 2.82 6.95
N PHE A 55 -12.47 3.12 6.38
CA PHE A 55 -13.76 2.99 7.07
C PHE A 55 -14.28 1.56 6.92
N ILE A 56 -14.75 0.96 8.02
CA ILE A 56 -15.44 -0.33 7.95
C ILE A 56 -16.93 -0.06 7.70
N GLU A 57 -17.48 -0.58 6.61
CA GLU A 57 -18.93 -0.52 6.34
C GLU A 57 -19.70 -1.53 7.20
N GLU A 58 -19.07 -2.66 7.52
CA GLU A 58 -19.62 -3.73 8.35
C GLU A 58 -19.61 -3.38 9.85
N GLU A 59 -20.63 -3.85 10.59
CA GLU A 59 -20.63 -3.73 12.05
C GLU A 59 -19.68 -4.74 12.70
N VAL A 60 -18.47 -4.30 13.00
CA VAL A 60 -17.48 -5.12 13.71
C VAL A 60 -17.43 -4.75 15.19
N TYR A 61 -17.56 -5.77 16.04
CA TYR A 61 -17.47 -5.63 17.50
C TYR A 61 -16.28 -6.40 18.08
N VAL A 62 -15.52 -5.74 18.95
CA VAL A 62 -14.34 -6.31 19.62
C VAL A 62 -14.54 -6.42 21.13
N ARG A 63 -13.91 -7.44 21.74
CA ARG A 63 -13.80 -7.51 23.20
C ARG A 63 -13.09 -6.26 23.70
N GLN A 64 -13.43 -5.85 24.91
CA GLN A 64 -12.72 -4.78 25.59
C GLN A 64 -11.24 -5.17 25.71
N PRO A 65 -10.32 -4.39 25.11
CA PRO A 65 -8.91 -4.72 25.16
C PRO A 65 -8.38 -4.56 26.59
N PRO A 66 -7.29 -5.27 26.94
CA PRO A 66 -6.58 -5.03 28.19
C PRO A 66 -6.28 -3.53 28.37
N GLY A 67 -6.50 -2.99 29.57
CA GLY A 67 -6.34 -1.55 29.87
C GLY A 67 -7.57 -0.66 29.56
N PHE A 68 -8.55 -1.15 28.81
CA PHE A 68 -9.79 -0.41 28.50
C PHE A 68 -11.05 -1.15 28.97
N LYS A 69 -10.90 -2.08 29.92
CA LYS A 69 -12.04 -2.81 30.48
C LYS A 69 -12.81 -1.88 31.42
N SER A 70 -14.10 -1.71 31.16
CA SER A 70 -15.01 -0.99 32.04
C SER A 70 -15.49 -1.90 33.17
N ALA A 71 -15.23 -1.52 34.42
CA ALA A 71 -15.75 -2.22 35.59
C ALA A 71 -17.28 -2.16 35.69
N ARG A 72 -17.89 -1.07 35.20
CA ARG A 72 -19.36 -0.88 35.19
C ARG A 72 -20.06 -1.62 34.06
N PHE A 73 -19.35 -1.92 32.98
CA PHE A 73 -19.90 -2.52 31.77
C PHE A 73 -19.02 -3.69 31.29
N SER A 74 -18.70 -4.63 32.17
CA SER A 74 -17.79 -5.75 31.88
C SER A 74 -18.22 -6.59 30.67
N ASP A 75 -19.52 -6.71 30.44
CA ASP A 75 -20.09 -7.63 29.45
C ASP A 75 -20.32 -6.95 28.09
N ARG A 76 -19.99 -5.66 27.98
CA ARG A 76 -20.12 -4.91 26.72
C ARG A 76 -18.94 -5.15 25.80
N VAL A 77 -19.17 -4.81 24.53
CA VAL A 77 -18.18 -4.86 23.45
C VAL A 77 -18.04 -3.47 22.83
N TYR A 78 -16.89 -3.19 22.23
CA TYR A 78 -16.67 -1.96 21.47
C TYR A 78 -17.04 -2.15 20.01
N LYS A 79 -17.77 -1.20 19.43
CA LYS A 79 -18.00 -1.11 17.98
C LYS A 79 -16.82 -0.38 17.33
N LEU A 80 -16.22 -1.00 16.32
CA LEU A 80 -15.14 -0.36 15.55
C LEU A 80 -15.71 0.64 14.57
N ARG A 81 -15.11 1.83 14.50
CA ARG A 81 -15.41 2.86 13.49
C ARG A 81 -14.39 2.89 12.34
N LYS A 82 -13.19 2.36 12.56
CA LYS A 82 -12.06 2.31 11.62
C LYS A 82 -11.50 0.90 11.56
N ALA A 83 -10.90 0.53 10.44
CA ALA A 83 -10.34 -0.81 10.28
C ALA A 83 -9.09 -1.00 11.16
N LEU A 84 -9.03 -2.11 11.89
CA LEU A 84 -7.90 -2.47 12.74
C LEU A 84 -7.04 -3.54 12.09
N TYR A 85 -5.74 -3.55 12.41
CA TYR A 85 -4.84 -4.64 12.06
C TYR A 85 -5.41 -5.99 12.53
N GLY A 86 -5.31 -7.00 11.65
CA GLY A 86 -5.84 -8.35 11.88
C GLY A 86 -7.30 -8.55 11.48
N LEU A 87 -8.01 -7.50 11.05
CA LEU A 87 -9.30 -7.66 10.37
C LEU A 87 -9.06 -8.09 8.91
N LYS A 88 -9.76 -9.14 8.45
CA LYS A 88 -9.65 -9.61 7.06
C LYS A 88 -10.03 -8.51 6.04
N GLN A 89 -10.97 -7.64 6.41
CA GLN A 89 -11.48 -6.56 5.57
C GLN A 89 -10.64 -5.26 5.62
N ALA A 90 -9.66 -5.15 6.52
CA ALA A 90 -8.90 -3.91 6.72
C ALA A 90 -8.12 -3.45 5.47
N PRO A 91 -7.38 -4.33 4.76
CA PRO A 91 -6.71 -3.97 3.51
C PRO A 91 -7.72 -3.51 2.45
N ARG A 92 -8.87 -4.17 2.34
CA ARG A 92 -9.94 -3.84 1.37
C ARG A 92 -10.49 -2.45 1.64
N ALA A 93 -10.80 -2.14 2.89
CA ALA A 93 -11.31 -0.84 3.31
C ALA A 93 -10.32 0.30 3.03
N TRP A 94 -9.02 0.07 3.30
CA TRP A 94 -7.96 1.01 2.97
C TRP A 94 -7.90 1.27 1.46
N TYR A 95 -7.74 0.21 0.66
CA TYR A 95 -7.67 0.33 -0.79
C TYR A 95 -8.92 0.99 -1.39
N ALA A 96 -10.12 0.65 -0.89
CA ALA A 96 -11.37 1.25 -1.36
C ALA A 96 -11.42 2.76 -1.11
N ARG A 97 -11.00 3.23 0.07
CA ARG A 97 -10.93 4.67 0.37
C ARG A 97 -9.90 5.37 -0.51
N LEU A 98 -8.70 4.79 -0.64
CA LEU A 98 -7.62 5.34 -1.45
C LEU A 98 -8.03 5.43 -2.94
N LYS A 99 -8.58 4.34 -3.49
CA LYS A 99 -9.14 4.31 -4.85
C LYS A 99 -10.19 5.40 -5.05
N SER A 100 -11.15 5.52 -4.14
CA SER A 100 -12.21 6.55 -4.23
C SER A 100 -11.63 7.96 -4.27
N PHE A 101 -10.62 8.24 -3.43
CA PHE A 101 -9.90 9.50 -3.44
C PHE A 101 -9.21 9.75 -4.78
N LEU A 102 -8.41 8.80 -5.28
CA LEU A 102 -7.68 8.95 -6.55
C LEU A 102 -8.63 9.20 -7.73
N LEU A 103 -9.72 8.44 -7.83
CA LEU A 103 -10.72 8.62 -8.89
C LEU A 103 -11.37 10.01 -8.82
N LYS A 104 -11.71 10.50 -7.62
CA LYS A 104 -12.25 11.86 -7.43
C LYS A 104 -11.23 12.94 -7.78
N SER A 105 -9.95 12.67 -7.59
CA SER A 105 -8.83 13.55 -7.96
C SER A 105 -8.47 13.49 -9.46
N GLY A 106 -9.27 12.79 -10.28
CA GLY A 106 -9.13 12.76 -11.74
C GLY A 106 -8.21 11.66 -12.27
N PHE A 107 -7.77 10.72 -11.43
CA PHE A 107 -6.99 9.58 -11.90
C PHE A 107 -7.87 8.57 -12.63
N VAL A 108 -7.29 7.93 -13.63
CA VAL A 108 -7.85 6.78 -14.33
C VAL A 108 -7.16 5.52 -13.82
N MET A 109 -7.94 4.55 -13.39
CA MET A 109 -7.44 3.24 -12.94
C MET A 109 -7.09 2.34 -14.14
N GLY A 110 -6.04 1.55 -14.01
CA GLY A 110 -5.61 0.59 -15.01
C GLY A 110 -6.70 -0.44 -15.37
N SER A 111 -6.77 -0.80 -16.65
CA SER A 111 -7.70 -1.81 -17.15
C SER A 111 -7.30 -3.22 -16.70
N VAL A 112 -6.01 -3.53 -16.72
CA VAL A 112 -5.43 -4.82 -16.34
C VAL A 112 -5.05 -4.84 -14.87
N ASP A 113 -4.17 -3.92 -14.44
CA ASP A 113 -3.76 -3.80 -13.04
C ASP A 113 -4.63 -2.75 -12.33
N LYS A 114 -5.45 -3.21 -11.38
CA LYS A 114 -6.34 -2.36 -10.57
C LYS A 114 -5.60 -1.57 -9.49
N THR A 115 -4.33 -1.86 -9.26
CA THR A 115 -3.48 -1.10 -8.33
C THR A 115 -2.68 0.00 -9.02
N LEU A 116 -2.77 0.09 -10.35
CA LEU A 116 -2.14 1.13 -11.16
C LEU A 116 -3.12 2.26 -11.47
N PHE A 117 -2.67 3.51 -11.33
CA PHE A 117 -3.44 4.71 -11.61
C PHE A 117 -2.61 5.69 -12.43
N LEU A 118 -3.27 6.37 -13.36
CA LEU A 118 -2.67 7.36 -14.26
C LEU A 118 -3.45 8.67 -14.15
N LEU A 119 -2.74 9.78 -14.04
CA LEU A 119 -3.30 11.12 -14.16
C LEU A 119 -2.63 11.82 -15.34
N SER A 120 -3.44 12.36 -16.24
CA SER A 120 -2.95 13.23 -17.32
C SER A 120 -3.49 14.64 -17.11
N ARG A 121 -2.61 15.64 -17.09
CA ARG A 121 -2.98 17.03 -16.87
C ARG A 121 -2.10 17.94 -17.73
N GLY A 122 -2.69 18.61 -18.72
CA GLY A 122 -1.97 19.57 -19.55
C GLY A 122 -0.78 18.99 -20.32
N GLY A 123 -0.86 17.71 -20.72
CA GLY A 123 0.24 16.98 -21.38
C GLY A 123 1.19 16.28 -20.42
N ASP A 124 1.19 16.65 -19.14
CA ASP A 124 1.93 15.93 -18.12
C ASP A 124 1.23 14.65 -17.70
N THR A 125 2.04 13.65 -17.32
CA THR A 125 1.55 12.35 -16.85
C THR A 125 2.16 12.04 -15.48
N LEU A 126 1.32 11.56 -14.56
CA LEU A 126 1.72 10.98 -13.30
C LEU A 126 1.23 9.52 -13.25
N ILE A 127 2.13 8.62 -12.91
CA ILE A 127 1.85 7.21 -12.69
C ILE A 127 1.94 6.90 -11.19
N VAL A 128 0.99 6.14 -10.68
CA VAL A 128 0.89 5.75 -9.27
C VAL A 128 0.59 4.27 -9.20
N GLN A 129 1.36 3.54 -8.41
CA GLN A 129 1.20 2.12 -8.16
C GLN A 129 1.05 1.89 -6.66
N ILE A 130 -0.01 1.21 -6.27
CA ILE A 130 -0.32 0.89 -4.87
C ILE A 130 0.12 -0.53 -4.57
N TYR A 131 0.84 -0.72 -3.47
CA TYR A 131 1.13 -2.03 -2.90
C TYR A 131 0.84 -2.02 -1.41
N VAL A 132 -0.37 -2.43 -1.04
CA VAL A 132 -0.82 -2.48 0.36
C VAL A 132 -0.65 -1.10 1.03
N ASP A 133 0.38 -0.91 1.85
CA ASP A 133 0.65 0.32 2.61
C ASP A 133 1.66 1.23 1.88
N ASP A 134 2.42 0.70 0.92
CA ASP A 134 3.37 1.45 0.10
C ASP A 134 2.71 1.99 -1.18
N ILE A 135 3.10 3.20 -1.57
CA ILE A 135 2.70 3.82 -2.83
C ILE A 135 3.95 4.28 -3.57
N ILE A 136 4.17 3.73 -4.76
CA ILE A 136 5.20 4.19 -5.69
C ILE A 136 4.55 5.14 -6.68
N PHE A 137 5.18 6.26 -6.97
CA PHE A 137 4.68 7.20 -7.96
C PHE A 137 5.80 7.97 -8.65
N GLY A 138 5.53 8.50 -9.83
CA GLY A 138 6.45 9.38 -10.55
C GLY A 138 5.76 9.95 -11.78
N GLY A 139 6.37 10.92 -12.43
CA GLY A 139 5.74 11.59 -13.55
C GLY A 139 6.69 12.46 -14.36
N SER A 140 6.14 13.04 -15.43
CA SER A 140 6.88 13.92 -16.35
C SER A 140 7.21 15.28 -15.73
N SER A 141 6.46 15.70 -14.71
CA SER A 141 6.57 17.02 -14.09
C SER A 141 6.81 16.90 -12.60
N HIS A 142 7.90 17.53 -12.14
CA HIS A 142 8.22 17.62 -10.72
C HIS A 142 7.09 18.30 -9.93
N VAL A 143 6.45 19.33 -10.50
CA VAL A 143 5.33 20.03 -9.86
C VAL A 143 4.15 19.07 -9.65
N LEU A 144 3.85 18.22 -10.65
CA LEU A 144 2.77 17.25 -10.54
C LEU A 144 3.07 16.17 -9.48
N VAL A 145 4.31 15.69 -9.44
CA VAL A 145 4.79 14.72 -8.44
C VAL A 145 4.73 15.29 -7.02
N SER A 146 5.26 16.50 -6.80
CA SER A 146 5.22 17.16 -5.49
C SER A 146 3.78 17.47 -5.05
N SER A 147 2.94 17.98 -5.95
CA SER A 147 1.53 18.27 -5.63
C SER A 147 0.77 17.00 -5.24
N PHE A 148 1.04 15.87 -5.88
CA PHE A 148 0.47 14.59 -5.48
C PHE A 148 0.91 14.18 -4.07
N ALA A 149 2.20 14.26 -3.76
CA ALA A 149 2.72 13.90 -2.45
C ALA A 149 2.11 14.76 -1.32
N GLU A 150 1.93 16.06 -1.57
CA GLU A 150 1.26 16.99 -0.64
C GLU A 150 -0.22 16.65 -0.45
N GLN A 151 -0.95 16.39 -1.54
CA GLN A 151 -2.37 16.01 -1.46
C GLN A 151 -2.56 14.71 -0.68
N MET A 152 -1.70 13.72 -0.95
CA MET A 152 -1.72 12.44 -0.24
C MET A 152 -1.42 12.61 1.26
N SER A 153 -0.42 13.42 1.62
CA SER A 153 -0.06 13.68 3.02
C SER A 153 -1.10 14.51 3.77
N ARG A 154 -1.92 15.31 3.04
CA ARG A 154 -3.01 16.09 3.64
C ARG A 154 -4.26 15.23 3.90
N GLU A 155 -4.57 14.31 3.00
CA GLU A 155 -5.77 13.47 3.10
C GLU A 155 -5.55 12.23 3.99
N PHE A 156 -4.33 11.69 3.99
CA PHE A 156 -3.98 10.45 4.65
C PHE A 156 -2.74 10.67 5.52
N GLU A 157 -2.65 9.91 6.61
CA GLU A 157 -1.44 9.90 7.43
C GLU A 157 -0.33 9.13 6.68
N MET A 158 0.42 9.84 5.85
CA MET A 158 1.47 9.28 5.00
C MET A 158 2.84 9.84 5.40
N SER A 159 3.91 9.13 5.06
CA SER A 159 5.28 9.63 5.13
C SER A 159 5.96 9.49 3.78
N LEU A 160 6.53 10.61 3.29
CA LEU A 160 7.33 10.61 2.07
C LEU A 160 8.69 9.99 2.36
N MET A 161 9.00 8.90 1.66
CA MET A 161 10.29 8.19 1.79
C MET A 161 11.35 8.73 0.82
N GLY A 162 10.96 9.62 -0.08
CA GLY A 162 11.84 10.20 -1.10
C GLY A 162 11.94 9.31 -2.33
N GLU A 163 13.11 9.30 -2.97
CA GLU A 163 13.38 8.47 -4.14
C GLU A 163 13.21 6.97 -3.84
N LEU A 164 12.68 6.22 -4.80
CA LEU A 164 12.52 4.79 -4.69
C LEU A 164 13.88 4.08 -4.64
N GLN A 165 14.34 3.76 -3.43
CA GLN A 165 15.61 3.06 -3.20
C GLN A 165 15.43 1.60 -2.78
N PHE A 166 14.32 1.30 -2.10
CA PHE A 166 14.04 -0.03 -1.59
C PHE A 166 12.55 -0.34 -1.71
N PHE A 167 12.21 -1.47 -2.32
CA PHE A 167 10.81 -1.90 -2.45
C PHE A 167 10.71 -3.42 -2.51
N LEU A 168 9.91 -4.02 -1.62
CA LEU A 168 9.72 -5.48 -1.54
C LEU A 168 11.04 -6.29 -1.49
N GLY A 169 12.02 -5.78 -0.74
CA GLY A 169 13.34 -6.41 -0.61
C GLY A 169 14.23 -6.25 -1.85
N LEU A 170 13.79 -5.50 -2.87
CA LEU A 170 14.60 -5.06 -4.00
C LEU A 170 15.25 -3.73 -3.66
N GLN A 171 16.50 -3.56 -4.05
CA GLN A 171 17.22 -2.29 -4.06
C GLN A 171 17.17 -1.73 -5.48
N ILE A 172 16.79 -0.47 -5.59
CA ILE A 172 16.53 0.19 -6.88
C ILE A 172 17.45 1.40 -6.96
N LYS A 173 18.14 1.53 -8.08
CA LYS A 173 18.95 2.70 -8.42
C LYS A 173 18.55 3.19 -9.80
N GLN A 174 17.94 4.37 -9.86
CA GLN A 174 17.58 5.02 -11.11
C GLN A 174 18.66 6.03 -11.52
N SER A 175 19.15 5.89 -12.75
CA SER A 175 20.07 6.82 -13.40
C SER A 175 19.57 7.17 -14.81
N PRO A 176 20.17 8.16 -15.50
CA PRO A 176 19.81 8.48 -16.88
C PRO A 176 20.01 7.31 -17.86
N GLU A 177 20.92 6.39 -17.56
CA GLU A 177 21.23 5.21 -18.38
C GLU A 177 20.25 4.05 -18.17
N GLY A 178 19.45 4.10 -17.10
CA GLY A 178 18.42 3.10 -16.83
C GLY A 178 18.13 2.89 -15.34
N THR A 179 17.45 1.79 -15.04
CA THR A 179 17.12 1.40 -13.66
C THR A 179 17.80 0.08 -13.31
N PHE A 180 18.68 0.12 -12.32
CA PHE A 180 19.36 -1.05 -11.79
C PHE A 180 18.61 -1.61 -10.59
N VAL A 181 18.27 -2.89 -10.64
CA VAL A 181 17.54 -3.61 -9.58
C VAL A 181 18.41 -4.74 -9.04
N HIS A 182 18.66 -4.76 -7.73
CA HIS A 182 19.50 -5.76 -7.10
C HIS A 182 19.04 -6.12 -5.68
N GLN A 183 19.53 -7.22 -5.12
CA GLN A 183 19.15 -7.71 -3.78
C GLN A 183 20.38 -7.91 -2.88
N THR A 184 21.40 -7.06 -3.02
CA THR A 184 22.69 -7.22 -2.32
C THR A 184 22.52 -7.25 -0.80
N LYS A 185 21.65 -6.41 -0.25
CA LYS A 185 21.31 -6.39 1.18
C LYS A 185 20.69 -7.71 1.62
N TYR A 186 19.67 -8.19 0.92
CA TYR A 186 19.03 -9.48 1.23
C TYR A 186 20.01 -10.65 1.19
N LYS A 187 20.90 -10.70 0.17
CA LYS A 187 21.96 -11.72 0.10
C LYS A 187 22.87 -11.67 1.33
N ARG A 188 23.31 -10.48 1.74
CA ARG A 188 24.15 -10.30 2.94
C ARG A 188 23.42 -10.68 4.22
N ASP A 189 22.13 -10.34 4.33
CA ASP A 189 21.31 -10.64 5.51
C ASP A 189 21.08 -12.15 5.65
N ILE A 190 20.90 -12.89 4.54
CA ILE A 190 20.87 -14.36 4.55
C ILE A 190 22.22 -14.94 5.01
N ILE A 191 23.33 -14.49 4.42
CA ILE A 191 24.67 -15.01 4.76
C ILE A 191 24.93 -14.82 6.26
N LYS A 192 24.60 -13.64 6.81
CA LYS A 192 24.70 -13.36 8.24
C LYS A 192 23.76 -14.23 9.09
N LYS A 193 22.50 -14.39 8.67
CA LYS A 193 21.49 -15.15 9.43
C LYS A 193 21.88 -16.62 9.64
N PHE A 194 22.56 -17.22 8.66
CA PHE A 194 22.97 -18.63 8.70
C PHE A 194 24.46 -18.79 8.99
N ASP A 195 25.14 -17.73 9.41
CA ASP A 195 26.57 -17.71 9.74
C ASP A 195 27.47 -18.30 8.64
N MET A 196 27.04 -18.14 7.38
CA MET A 196 27.75 -18.65 6.19
C MET A 196 28.86 -17.67 5.73
N GLY A 197 29.22 -16.69 6.55
CA GLY A 197 30.24 -15.68 6.23
C GLY A 197 31.67 -16.24 6.11
N ILE A 198 31.88 -17.51 6.49
CA ILE A 198 33.18 -18.20 6.49
C ILE A 198 33.35 -19.11 5.25
N LEU A 199 32.31 -19.29 4.43
CA LEU A 199 32.43 -20.09 3.20
C LEU A 199 32.97 -19.22 2.06
N ASN A 200 34.30 -19.20 1.90
CA ASN A 200 34.96 -18.82 0.66
C ASN A 200 34.64 -19.87 -0.42
N PRO A 201 34.01 -19.51 -1.55
CA PRO A 201 34.12 -20.29 -2.78
C PRO A 201 35.53 -20.20 -3.37
#